data_AF-Q0IUS3-F1
#
_entry.id   AF-Q0IUS3-F1
#
_cell.length_a   1.000
_cell.length_b   1.000
_cell.length_c   1.000
_cell.angle_alpha   90.00
_cell.angle_beta   90.00
_cell.angle_gamma   90.00
#
_symmetry.space_group_name_H-M   'P 1'
#
loop_
_entity.id
_entity.type
_entity.pdbx_description
1 polymer ?
#
loop_
_entity_poly.entity_id
_entity_poly.type
_entity_poly.pdbx_seq_one_letter_code
_entity_poly.pdbx_strand_id
1 'polypeptide(L)'
;MDTMEQLNRLVRMVARGFYEDVSLEEDQSKPNGSGSCGIVVVVLDALTRQQWVREEDLARSLMIPFNRLRQITHFLEQQKLVRRYYRKEAIHDASISTASPSHVSHDAHLVPTNVAGKLKMIMQPYCCLHYGQVYDVTLYRIHEMKKKLKDELDGNYMIQNYVCPNCERR
;
A
#
# COMPACT_ATOMS: atom_id res chain seq x y z
N MET A 1 20.45 5.15 -19.67
CA MET A 1 19.17 5.45 -19.01
C MET A 1 18.85 4.28 -18.11
N ASP A 2 18.66 4.51 -16.82
CA ASP A 2 18.50 3.45 -15.85
C ASP A 2 17.09 2.87 -15.92
N THR A 3 16.99 1.56 -16.17
CA THR A 3 15.71 0.84 -16.34
C THR A 3 14.79 0.97 -15.12
N MET A 4 15.36 1.02 -13.92
CA MET A 4 14.62 1.20 -12.68
C MET A 4 13.97 2.60 -12.58
N GLU A 5 14.64 3.64 -13.07
CA GLU A 5 14.11 5.00 -13.06
C GLU A 5 12.88 5.12 -13.97
N GLN A 6 12.91 4.44 -15.12
CA GLN A 6 11.78 4.36 -16.04
C GLN A 6 10.57 3.66 -15.40
N LEU A 7 10.81 2.55 -14.68
CA LEU A 7 9.76 1.85 -13.94
C LEU A 7 9.17 2.71 -12.82
N ASN A 8 10.00 3.42 -12.06
CA ASN A 8 9.54 4.35 -11.03
C ASN A 8 8.71 5.49 -11.63
N ARG A 9 9.11 6.02 -12.80
CA ARG A 9 8.32 7.01 -13.54
C ARG A 9 6.97 6.45 -13.99
N LEU A 10 6.94 5.21 -14.49
CA LEU A 10 5.70 4.53 -14.85
C LEU A 10 4.76 4.42 -13.64
N VAL A 11 5.25 3.91 -12.51
CA VAL A 11 4.46 3.77 -11.28
C VAL A 11 3.85 5.11 -10.86
N ARG A 12 4.64 6.20 -10.90
CA ARG A 12 4.14 7.55 -10.55
C ARG A 12 3.05 8.05 -11.51
N MET A 13 3.18 7.80 -12.81
CA MET A 13 2.15 8.16 -13.79
C MET A 13 0.88 7.34 -13.60
N VAL A 14 1.01 6.03 -13.38
CA VAL A 14 -0.10 5.10 -13.12
C VAL A 14 -0.82 5.48 -11.82
N ALA A 15 -0.07 5.78 -10.76
CA ALA A 15 -0.62 6.23 -9.48
C ALA A 15 -1.54 7.44 -9.66
N ARG A 16 -1.05 8.49 -10.32
CA ARG A 16 -1.84 9.71 -10.60
C ARG A 16 -3.02 9.42 -11.53
N GLY A 17 -2.78 8.73 -12.64
CA GLY A 17 -3.82 8.49 -13.65
C GLY A 17 -4.96 7.58 -13.21
N PHE A 18 -4.72 6.62 -12.30
CA PHE A 18 -5.71 5.62 -11.91
C PHE A 18 -6.15 5.69 -10.44
N TYR A 19 -5.38 6.34 -9.57
CA TYR A 19 -5.58 6.26 -8.12
C TYR A 19 -5.57 7.62 -7.41
N GLU A 20 -5.58 8.73 -8.15
CA GLU A 20 -5.69 10.08 -7.56
C GLU A 20 -7.01 10.22 -6.80
N ASP A 21 -8.13 9.90 -7.45
CA ASP A 21 -9.49 10.06 -6.90
C ASP A 21 -9.95 8.92 -5.97
N VAL A 22 -9.08 7.95 -5.68
CA VAL A 22 -9.46 6.79 -4.86
C VAL A 22 -9.51 7.19 -3.38
N SER A 23 -10.73 7.34 -2.88
CA SER A 23 -11.02 7.45 -1.45
C SER A 23 -11.41 6.08 -0.90
N LEU A 24 -10.74 5.63 0.15
CA LEU A 24 -11.07 4.39 0.88
C LEU A 24 -11.96 4.65 2.11
N GLU A 25 -12.57 5.84 2.16
CA GLU A 25 -13.58 6.18 3.15
C GLU A 25 -14.93 5.61 2.72
N GLU A 26 -15.47 4.70 3.51
CA GLU A 26 -16.90 4.38 3.45
C GLU A 26 -17.67 5.60 3.96
N ASP A 27 -18.29 6.29 3.01
CA ASP A 27 -18.93 7.59 3.14
C ASP A 27 -19.95 7.63 4.32
N GLN A 28 -19.75 8.55 5.26
CA GLN A 28 -20.85 9.11 6.05
C GLN A 28 -20.75 10.62 6.05
N SER A 29 -21.39 11.23 5.05
CA SER A 29 -21.96 12.58 5.10
C SER A 29 -21.01 13.72 5.51
N LYS A 30 -20.38 14.34 4.51
CA LYS A 30 -20.23 15.82 4.45
C LYS A 30 -19.82 16.26 3.05
N PRO A 31 -20.54 17.20 2.41
CA PRO A 31 -20.22 17.72 1.08
C PRO A 31 -19.05 18.71 1.08
N ASN A 32 -18.29 18.80 2.18
CA ASN A 32 -17.14 19.69 2.30
C ASN A 32 -15.87 18.87 2.09
N GLY A 33 -15.45 18.83 0.83
CA GLY A 33 -14.21 18.19 0.38
C GLY A 33 -13.01 18.68 1.16
N SER A 34 -12.39 17.77 1.91
CA SER A 34 -11.12 18.01 2.58
C SER A 34 -10.48 16.68 2.99
N GLY A 35 -9.49 16.25 2.21
CA GLY A 35 -8.21 15.83 2.80
C GLY A 35 -7.60 14.49 2.37
N SER A 36 -8.38 13.48 1.97
CA SER A 36 -7.84 12.11 1.80
C SER A 36 -7.56 11.70 0.35
N CYS A 37 -8.03 12.47 -0.63
CA CYS A 37 -7.78 12.23 -2.05
C CYS A 37 -6.26 12.29 -2.33
N GLY A 38 -5.74 11.32 -3.08
CA GLY A 38 -4.30 11.23 -3.37
C GLY A 38 -3.43 10.51 -2.33
N ILE A 39 -3.99 10.02 -1.20
CA ILE A 39 -3.18 9.27 -0.21
C ILE A 39 -2.57 7.99 -0.79
N VAL A 40 -3.29 7.33 -1.70
CA VAL A 40 -2.82 6.15 -2.42
C VAL A 40 -1.62 6.50 -3.30
N VAL A 41 -1.64 7.66 -3.95
CA VAL A 41 -0.54 8.18 -4.77
C VAL A 41 0.70 8.43 -3.92
N VAL A 42 0.53 9.02 -2.72
CA VAL A 42 1.62 9.25 -1.77
C VAL A 42 2.25 7.95 -1.31
N VAL A 43 1.45 6.94 -0.96
CA VAL A 43 1.95 5.61 -0.57
C VAL A 43 2.72 4.94 -1.71
N LEU A 44 2.19 4.99 -2.94
CA LEU A 44 2.89 4.44 -4.11
C LEU A 44 4.19 5.19 -4.40
N ASP A 45 4.23 6.53 -4.30
CA ASP A 45 5.46 7.32 -4.47
C ASP A 45 6.51 6.95 -3.42
N ALA A 46 6.11 6.80 -2.15
CA ALA A 46 7.00 6.39 -1.08
C ALA A 46 7.60 5.00 -1.34
N LEU A 47 6.79 4.05 -1.83
CA LEU A 47 7.26 2.72 -2.18
C LEU A 47 8.18 2.72 -3.41
N THR A 48 8.10 3.68 -4.33
CA THR A 48 9.10 3.78 -5.43
C THR A 48 10.51 4.13 -4.93
N ARG A 49 10.62 4.68 -3.71
CA ARG A 49 11.89 5.03 -3.08
C ARG A 49 12.43 3.92 -2.18
N GLN A 50 11.62 2.93 -1.81
CA GLN A 50 11.94 1.93 -0.81
C GLN A 50 11.60 0.52 -1.30
N GLN A 51 12.57 -0.40 -1.29
CA GLN A 51 12.36 -1.74 -1.86
C GLN A 51 11.47 -2.64 -0.99
N TRP A 52 11.77 -2.77 0.30
CA TRP A 52 10.96 -3.52 1.29
C TRP A 52 10.87 -2.71 2.56
N VAL A 53 9.63 -2.50 3.05
CA VAL A 53 9.38 -1.59 4.17
C VAL A 53 8.42 -2.25 5.14
N ARG A 54 8.70 -2.13 6.45
CA ARG A 54 7.72 -2.47 7.48
C ARG A 54 6.53 -1.53 7.35
N GLU A 55 5.30 -2.05 7.37
CA GLU A 55 4.12 -1.19 7.27
C GLU A 55 4.07 -0.18 8.44
N GLU A 56 4.57 -0.53 9.62
CA GLU A 56 4.69 0.39 10.76
C GLU A 56 5.65 1.56 10.50
N ASP A 57 6.77 1.33 9.82
CA ASP A 57 7.74 2.37 9.49
C ASP A 57 7.22 3.27 8.38
N LEU A 58 6.51 2.69 7.41
CA LEU A 58 5.86 3.43 6.34
C LEU A 58 4.73 4.31 6.88
N ALA A 59 3.97 3.84 7.87
CA ALA A 59 2.94 4.64 8.53
C ALA A 59 3.56 5.84 9.25
N ARG A 60 4.68 5.60 9.96
CA ARG A 60 5.42 6.65 10.67
C ARG A 60 6.05 7.67 9.72
N SER A 61 6.61 7.25 8.59
CA SER A 61 7.24 8.16 7.64
C SER A 61 6.23 9.06 6.92
N LEU A 62 5.03 8.54 6.64
CA LEU A 62 3.96 9.27 5.96
C LEU A 62 3.01 9.99 6.91
N MET A 63 3.17 9.84 8.23
CA MET A 63 2.27 10.37 9.26
C MET A 63 0.81 9.92 9.05
N ILE A 64 0.62 8.70 8.56
CA ILE A 64 -0.69 8.08 8.29
C ILE A 64 -1.03 7.13 9.45
N PRO A 65 -2.29 7.08 9.93
CA PRO A 65 -2.67 6.08 10.91
C PRO A 65 -2.40 4.66 10.39
N PHE A 66 -1.84 3.78 11.21
CA PHE A 66 -1.52 2.42 10.78
C PHE A 66 -2.74 1.66 10.22
N ASN A 67 -3.93 1.86 10.82
CA ASN A 67 -5.18 1.26 10.33
C ASN A 67 -5.53 1.71 8.89
N ARG A 68 -5.32 2.99 8.58
CA ARG A 68 -5.53 3.56 7.24
C ARG A 68 -4.52 3.00 6.26
N LEU A 69 -3.25 2.97 6.64
CA LEU A 69 -2.21 2.39 5.80
C LEU A 69 -2.51 0.92 5.50
N ARG A 70 -2.97 0.14 6.48
CA ARG A 70 -3.34 -1.27 6.29
C ARG A 70 -4.50 -1.44 5.32
N GLN A 71 -5.50 -0.54 5.33
CA GLN A 71 -6.57 -0.52 4.32
C GLN A 71 -6.01 -0.23 2.93
N ILE A 72 -5.14 0.78 2.81
CA ILE A 72 -4.50 1.15 1.53
C ILE A 72 -3.63 0.01 1.01
N THR A 73 -2.77 -0.59 1.84
CA THR A 73 -1.88 -1.68 1.41
C THR A 73 -2.68 -2.93 1.03
N HIS A 74 -3.78 -3.21 1.72
CA HIS A 74 -4.69 -4.29 1.32
C HIS A 74 -5.38 -3.99 -0.01
N PHE A 75 -5.87 -2.77 -0.22
CA PHE A 75 -6.44 -2.35 -1.50
C PHE A 75 -5.42 -2.49 -2.64
N LEU A 76 -4.19 -2.00 -2.44
CA LEU A 76 -3.12 -2.09 -3.44
C LEU A 76 -2.68 -3.54 -3.72
N GLU A 77 -2.77 -4.43 -2.72
CA GLU A 77 -2.56 -5.86 -2.88
C GLU A 77 -3.68 -6.51 -3.73
N GLN A 78 -4.94 -6.11 -3.55
CA GLN A 78 -6.05 -6.56 -4.41
C GLN A 78 -5.86 -6.12 -5.85
N GLN A 79 -5.37 -4.89 -6.05
CA GLN A 79 -5.02 -4.35 -7.37
C GLN A 79 -3.73 -4.94 -7.96
N LYS A 80 -3.09 -5.89 -7.26
CA LYS A 80 -1.83 -6.57 -7.65
C LYS A 80 -0.63 -5.63 -7.81
N LEU A 81 -0.69 -4.42 -7.26
CA LEU A 81 0.41 -3.45 -7.36
C LEU A 81 1.48 -3.68 -6.30
N VAL A 82 1.07 -4.11 -5.11
CA VAL A 82 1.92 -4.31 -3.94
C VAL A 82 1.91 -5.77 -3.54
N ARG A 83 3.08 -6.27 -3.12
CA ARG A 83 3.21 -7.59 -2.48
C ARG A 83 3.43 -7.37 -0.99
N ARG A 84 2.69 -8.13 -0.18
CA ARG A 84 2.82 -8.13 1.28
C ARG A 84 3.47 -9.43 1.75
N TYR A 85 4.27 -9.33 2.80
CA TYR A 85 4.96 -10.47 3.39
C TYR A 85 4.98 -10.33 4.92
N TYR A 86 4.69 -11.40 5.64
CA TYR A 86 4.71 -11.41 7.09
C TYR A 86 5.97 -12.13 7.57
N ARG A 87 6.84 -11.41 8.28
CA ARG A 87 8.07 -11.95 8.83
C ARG A 87 7.94 -12.11 10.34
N LYS A 88 8.40 -13.24 10.89
CA LYS A 88 8.53 -13.43 12.33
C LYS A 88 9.77 -12.69 12.80
N GLU A 89 9.58 -11.68 13.63
CA GLU A 89 10.67 -10.94 14.26
C GLU A 89 10.59 -11.07 15.78
N ALA A 90 11.74 -11.24 16.39
CA ALA A 90 11.92 -11.22 17.83
C ALA A 90 11.94 -9.76 18.28
N ILE A 91 10.91 -9.32 19.00
CA ILE A 91 11.00 -8.05 19.70
C ILE A 91 11.83 -8.30 20.94
N HIS A 92 13.09 -7.85 20.88
CA HIS A 92 13.86 -7.64 22.10
C HIS A 92 13.26 -6.40 22.75
N ASP A 93 12.43 -6.58 23.78
CA ASP A 93 12.06 -5.46 24.64
C ASP A 93 13.37 -4.86 25.14
N ALA A 94 13.77 -3.72 24.58
CA ALA A 94 14.90 -2.96 25.07
C ALA A 94 14.48 -2.37 26.42
N SER A 95 14.52 -3.18 27.49
CA SER A 95 14.54 -2.67 28.85
C SER A 95 15.89 -1.97 29.03
N ILE A 96 15.89 -0.70 28.63
CA ILE A 96 16.56 0.43 29.28
C ILE A 96 17.67 -0.04 30.24
N SER A 97 18.90 0.02 29.76
CA SER A 97 20.08 0.10 30.62
C SER A 97 19.91 1.31 31.55
N THR A 98 19.59 1.04 32.80
CA THR A 98 19.92 1.93 33.92
C THR A 98 20.62 1.10 34.98
N ALA A 99 21.87 0.74 34.69
CA ALA A 99 22.82 0.30 35.70
C ALA A 99 23.96 1.33 35.70
N SER A 100 23.87 2.27 36.63
CA SER A 100 24.96 3.17 37.00
C SER A 100 26.18 2.34 37.44
N PRO A 101 27.42 2.71 37.07
CA PRO A 101 28.60 2.06 37.60
C PRO A 101 28.92 2.69 38.96
N SER A 102 28.53 2.01 40.04
CA SER A 102 29.07 2.25 41.38
C SER A 102 29.96 1.07 41.79
N HIS A 103 31.11 1.45 42.34
CA HIS A 103 32.31 0.67 42.63
C HIS A 103 32.15 -0.54 43.60
N VAL A 104 33.21 -1.35 43.59
CA VAL A 104 33.82 -2.19 44.66
C VAL A 104 33.65 -3.73 44.54
N SER A 105 34.74 -4.39 44.91
CA SER A 105 35.32 -5.68 44.52
C SER A 105 34.84 -6.94 45.27
N HIS A 106 35.28 -8.09 44.72
CA HIS A 106 35.55 -9.42 45.29
C HIS A 106 34.48 -10.55 45.25
N ASP A 107 34.91 -11.64 44.61
CA ASP A 107 34.54 -13.07 44.68
C ASP A 107 33.13 -13.48 45.12
N ALA A 108 32.37 -14.05 44.17
CA ALA A 108 31.70 -15.35 44.34
C ALA A 108 30.96 -15.79 43.06
N HIS A 109 31.20 -17.05 42.69
CA HIS A 109 30.28 -17.97 41.99
C HIS A 109 29.68 -17.59 40.63
N LEU A 110 30.17 -18.31 39.61
CA LEU A 110 29.48 -18.57 38.35
C LEU A 110 28.09 -19.18 38.62
N VAL A 111 27.05 -18.40 38.39
CA VAL A 111 25.71 -18.92 38.07
C VAL A 111 25.24 -18.13 36.83
N PRO A 112 25.22 -18.73 35.63
CA PRO A 112 24.48 -18.15 34.52
C PRO A 112 23.00 -18.41 34.83
N THR A 113 22.40 -17.51 35.61
CA THR A 113 20.95 -17.49 35.77
C THR A 113 20.40 -17.09 34.41
N ASN A 114 19.97 -18.08 33.65
CA ASN A 114 19.23 -17.94 32.40
C ASN A 114 18.03 -17.03 32.66
N VAL A 115 18.19 -15.72 32.44
CA VAL A 115 17.06 -14.83 32.25
C VAL A 115 16.55 -15.14 30.85
N ALA A 116 15.80 -16.24 30.75
CA ALA A 116 14.97 -16.56 29.60
C ALA A 116 13.85 -15.51 29.56
N GLY A 117 14.21 -14.29 29.17
CA GLY A 117 13.25 -13.29 28.75
C GLY A 117 12.42 -13.94 27.66
N LYS A 118 11.11 -14.07 27.89
CA LYS A 118 10.15 -14.56 26.91
C LYS A 118 10.26 -13.68 25.67
N LEU A 119 11.07 -14.11 24.70
CA LEU A 119 11.16 -13.51 23.38
C LEU A 119 9.79 -13.64 22.73
N LYS A 120 9.01 -12.55 22.77
CA LYS A 120 7.72 -12.49 22.09
C LYS A 120 8.00 -12.31 20.61
N MET A 121 7.87 -13.40 19.88
CA MET A 121 7.94 -13.38 18.41
C MET A 121 6.67 -12.70 17.89
N ILE A 122 6.80 -11.52 17.27
CA ILE A 122 5.68 -10.82 16.64
C ILE A 122 5.80 -11.00 15.13
N MET A 123 4.67 -11.30 14.48
CA MET A 123 4.58 -11.27 13.02
C MET A 123 4.47 -9.84 12.55
N GLN A 124 5.51 -9.34 11.89
CA GLN A 124 5.55 -7.98 11.36
C GLN A 124 5.21 -7.97 9.86
N PRO A 125 4.28 -7.11 9.42
CA PRO A 125 3.93 -6.96 8.02
C PRO A 125 4.94 -6.07 7.28
N TYR A 126 5.41 -6.57 6.13
CA TYR A 126 6.25 -5.87 5.18
C TYR A 126 5.52 -5.71 3.85
N CYS A 127 5.82 -4.63 3.13
CA CYS A 127 5.29 -4.37 1.79
C CYS A 127 6.37 -3.93 0.81
N CYS A 128 6.17 -4.24 -0.46
CA CYS A 128 7.01 -3.81 -1.59
C CYS A 128 6.20 -3.66 -2.88
N LEU A 129 6.69 -2.85 -3.82
CA LEU A 129 6.12 -2.75 -5.16
C LEU A 129 6.41 -4.01 -5.98
N HIS A 130 5.40 -4.51 -6.68
CA HIS A 130 5.54 -5.62 -7.61
C HIS A 130 5.64 -5.11 -9.06
N TYR A 131 6.79 -4.56 -9.45
CA TYR A 131 6.96 -3.90 -10.75
C TYR A 131 6.44 -4.68 -11.98
N GLY A 132 6.69 -5.99 -12.06
CA GLY A 132 6.15 -6.82 -13.15
C GLY A 132 4.62 -6.80 -13.23
N GLN A 133 3.94 -6.99 -12.09
CA GLN A 133 2.49 -6.92 -12.04
C GLN A 133 1.96 -5.51 -12.25
N VAL A 134 2.65 -4.47 -11.76
CA VAL A 134 2.27 -3.08 -12.07
C VAL A 134 2.23 -2.85 -13.58
N TYR A 135 3.23 -3.35 -14.31
CA TYR A 135 3.27 -3.25 -15.77
C TYR A 135 2.09 -4.01 -16.42
N ASP A 136 1.89 -5.26 -16.05
CA ASP A 136 0.83 -6.12 -16.62
C ASP A 136 -0.57 -5.55 -16.35
N VAL A 137 -0.84 -5.13 -15.11
CA VAL A 137 -2.12 -4.51 -14.71
C VAL A 137 -2.35 -3.21 -15.47
N THR A 138 -1.30 -2.39 -15.63
CA THR A 138 -1.41 -1.12 -16.37
C THR A 138 -1.76 -1.36 -17.83
N LEU A 139 -1.06 -2.30 -18.49
CA LEU A 139 -1.34 -2.66 -19.87
C LEU A 139 -2.76 -3.21 -20.03
N TYR A 140 -3.18 -4.10 -19.14
CA TYR A 140 -4.52 -4.67 -19.15
C TYR A 140 -5.60 -3.60 -19.02
N ARG A 141 -5.45 -2.66 -18.07
CA ARG A 141 -6.38 -1.54 -17.88
C ARG A 141 -6.49 -0.65 -19.10
N ILE A 142 -5.35 -0.25 -19.68
CA ILE A 142 -5.33 0.57 -20.90
C ILE A 142 -5.99 -0.17 -22.07
N HIS A 143 -5.70 -1.46 -22.22
CA HIS A 143 -6.33 -2.30 -23.24
C HIS A 143 -7.85 -2.37 -23.06
N GLU A 144 -8.32 -2.58 -21.82
CA GLU A 144 -9.76 -2.62 -21.51
C GLU A 144 -10.43 -1.27 -21.80
N MET A 145 -9.81 -0.15 -21.43
CA MET A 145 -10.30 1.19 -21.76
C MET A 145 -10.40 1.40 -23.28
N LYS A 146 -9.35 1.03 -24.03
CA LYS A 146 -9.35 1.11 -25.50
C LYS A 146 -10.46 0.26 -26.09
N LYS A 147 -10.65 -0.96 -25.57
CA LYS A 147 -11.70 -1.87 -26.03
C LYS A 147 -13.09 -1.27 -25.77
N LYS A 148 -13.36 -0.76 -24.55
CA LYS A 148 -14.64 -0.11 -24.21
C LYS A 148 -14.97 1.05 -25.14
N LEU A 149 -14.02 1.96 -25.35
CA LEU A 149 -14.20 3.10 -26.26
C LEU A 149 -14.46 2.63 -27.71
N LYS A 150 -13.77 1.58 -28.15
CA LYS A 150 -14.00 1.00 -29.48
C LYS A 150 -15.40 0.37 -29.57
N ASP A 151 -15.81 -0.41 -28.60
CA ASP A 151 -17.11 -1.08 -28.56
C ASP A 151 -18.26 -0.03 -28.52
N GLU A 152 -18.07 1.08 -27.80
CA GLU A 152 -19.01 2.21 -27.78
C GLU A 152 -19.08 2.94 -29.13
N LEU A 153 -17.94 3.17 -29.78
CA LEU A 153 -17.89 3.78 -31.11
C LEU A 153 -18.54 2.87 -32.16
N ASP A 154 -18.14 1.59 -32.22
CA ASP A 154 -18.64 0.61 -33.17
C ASP A 154 -20.15 0.33 -32.95
N GLY A 155 -20.62 0.36 -31.70
CA GLY A 155 -22.04 0.21 -31.34
C GLY A 155 -22.94 1.37 -31.77
N ASN A 156 -22.37 2.57 -31.97
CA ASN A 156 -23.11 3.77 -32.36
C ASN A 156 -23.35 3.89 -33.88
N TYR A 157 -22.69 3.09 -34.72
CA TYR A 157 -22.73 3.29 -36.17
C TYR A 157 -23.94 2.70 -36.91
N MET A 158 -24.81 1.88 -36.32
CA MET A 158 -25.87 1.21 -37.11
C MET A 158 -27.24 0.95 -36.44
N ILE A 159 -27.51 1.37 -35.20
CA ILE A 159 -28.85 1.16 -34.60
C ILE A 159 -29.40 2.48 -34.09
N GLN A 160 -30.31 3.09 -34.86
CA GLN A 160 -31.33 3.97 -34.28
C GLN A 160 -32.15 3.11 -33.32
N ASN A 161 -31.80 3.13 -32.03
CA ASN A 161 -32.62 2.53 -30.98
C ASN A 161 -33.94 3.29 -30.96
N TYR A 162 -34.94 2.78 -31.68
CA TYR A 162 -36.25 3.39 -31.75
C TYR A 162 -36.99 3.08 -30.45
N VAL A 163 -36.91 4.02 -29.51
CA VAL A 163 -37.72 3.97 -28.30
C VAL A 163 -39.08 4.59 -28.64
N CYS A 164 -40.17 3.83 -28.46
CA CYS A 164 -41.50 4.40 -28.62
C CYS A 164 -41.74 5.46 -27.52
N PRO A 165 -41.99 6.74 -27.87
CA PRO A 165 -42.15 7.81 -26.88
C PRO A 165 -43.41 7.67 -26.01
N ASN A 166 -44.33 6.77 -26.35
CA ASN A 166 -45.59 6.58 -25.62
C ASN A 166 -45.57 5.36 -24.67
N CYS A 167 -44.67 4.39 -24.85
CA CYS A 167 -44.63 3.19 -24.02
C CYS A 167 -43.22 2.69 -23.67
N GLU A 168 -42.19 3.47 -24.02
CA GLU A 168 -40.77 3.23 -23.71
C GLU A 168 -40.22 1.87 -24.14
N ARG A 169 -40.94 1.13 -24.97
CA ARG A 169 -40.46 -0.11 -25.56
C ARG A 169 -39.36 0.20 -26.57
N ARG A 170 -38.24 -0.50 -26.42
CA ARG A 170 -37.13 -0.61 -27.38
C ARG A 170 -37.40 -1.72 -28.37
#